data_AF-X0TLM0-F1
#
_entry.id   AF-X0TLM0-F1
#
_cell.length_a   1.000
_cell.length_b   1.000
_cell.length_c   1.000
_cell.angle_alpha   90.00
_cell.angle_beta   90.00
_cell.angle_gamma   90.00
#
_symmetry.space_group_name_H-M   'P 1'
#
loop_
_entity.id
_entity.type
_entity.pdbx_description
1 polymer ?
#
loop_
_entity_poly.entity_id
_entity_poly.type
_entity_poly.pdbx_seq_one_letter_code
_entity_poly.pdbx_strand_id
1 'polypeptide(L)'
;MNQRIPTLETERLIIRELTMDDLESINNILNKSFGWETPIDERQRWLQWTVLGYEMFSMLEQPHYGERAIVIKETGEIIGAVGIVPYL
;
A
#
# COMPACT_ATOMS: atom_id res chain seq x y z
N MET A 1 9.72 11.40 17.62
CA MET A 1 10.21 11.64 16.25
C MET A 1 9.21 10.98 15.31
N ASN A 2 8.77 11.64 14.23
CA ASN A 2 7.84 11.01 13.29
C ASN A 2 8.60 9.90 12.54
N GLN A 3 8.27 8.63 12.80
CA GLN A 3 9.01 7.51 12.21
C GLN A 3 8.46 7.10 10.83
N ARG A 4 7.39 7.73 10.32
CA ARG A 4 6.76 7.35 9.05
C ARG A 4 7.76 7.23 7.89
N ILE A 5 7.73 6.10 7.17
CA ILE A 5 8.51 5.92 5.94
C ILE A 5 8.06 6.99 4.93
N PRO A 6 8.98 7.86 4.46
CA PRO A 6 8.64 8.86 3.46
C PRO A 6 8.29 8.20 2.13
N THR A 7 7.66 8.96 1.23
CA THR A 7 7.59 8.55 -0.18
C THR A 7 9.00 8.31 -0.71
N LEU A 8 9.23 7.13 -1.28
CA LEU A 8 10.51 6.76 -1.87
C LEU A 8 10.44 6.94 -3.37
N GLU A 9 11.52 7.42 -3.96
CA GLU A 9 11.62 7.60 -5.39
C GLU A 9 12.81 6.83 -5.96
N THR A 10 12.58 6.22 -7.12
CA THR A 10 13.63 5.61 -7.94
C THR A 10 13.66 6.33 -9.29
N GLU A 11 14.50 5.85 -10.21
CA GLU A 11 14.53 6.35 -11.60
C GLU A 11 13.14 6.28 -12.27
N ARG A 12 12.40 5.19 -12.05
CA ARG A 12 11.14 4.92 -12.77
C ARG A 12 9.89 4.89 -11.90
N LEU A 13 10.05 4.73 -10.59
CA LEU A 13 8.96 4.42 -9.67
C LEU A 13 8.89 5.40 -8.51
N ILE A 14 7.66 5.65 -8.05
CA ILE A 14 7.34 6.27 -6.76
C ILE A 14 6.73 5.18 -5.88
N ILE A 15 7.29 4.99 -4.69
CA ILE A 15 6.72 4.11 -3.65
C ILE A 15 6.10 5.00 -2.58
N ARG A 16 4.78 5.08 -2.58
CA ARG A 16 4.01 5.93 -1.66
C ARG A 16 3.03 5.10 -0.87
N GLU A 17 2.54 5.69 0.22
CA GLU A 17 1.43 5.10 0.94
C GLU A 17 0.20 4.96 0.05
N LEU A 18 -0.56 3.89 0.31
CA LEU A 18 -1.88 3.72 -0.25
C LEU A 18 -2.83 4.75 0.35
N THR A 19 -3.85 5.10 -0.42
CA THR A 19 -4.96 5.96 -0.03
C THR A 19 -6.27 5.26 -0.37
N MET A 20 -7.39 5.74 0.17
CA MET A 20 -8.69 5.14 -0.14
C MET A 20 -9.07 5.27 -1.64
N ASP A 21 -8.52 6.27 -2.34
CA ASP A 21 -8.75 6.47 -3.77
C ASP A 21 -8.08 5.39 -4.63
N ASP A 22 -7.13 4.63 -4.06
CA ASP A 22 -6.42 3.55 -4.76
C ASP A 22 -7.24 2.24 -4.82
N LEU A 23 -8.44 2.18 -4.20
CA LEU A 23 -9.20 0.96 -4.00
C LEU A 23 -9.43 0.16 -5.28
N GLU A 24 -9.92 0.80 -6.33
CA GLU A 24 -10.25 0.11 -7.58
C GLU A 24 -8.98 -0.43 -8.25
N SER A 25 -7.95 0.41 -8.38
CA SER A 25 -6.66 0.04 -8.98
C SER A 25 -6.01 -1.11 -8.22
N ILE A 26 -5.90 -1.02 -6.90
CA ILE A 26 -5.22 -2.05 -6.10
C ILE A 26 -6.02 -3.35 -6.04
N ASN A 27 -7.36 -3.29 -6.04
CA ASN A 27 -8.19 -4.48 -6.12
C ASN A 27 -7.91 -5.25 -7.42
N ASN A 28 -7.95 -4.53 -8.54
CA ASN A 28 -7.74 -5.10 -9.87
C ASN A 28 -6.34 -5.69 -10.02
N ILE A 29 -5.32 -4.98 -9.54
CA ILE A 29 -3.93 -5.42 -9.61
C ILE A 29 -3.71 -6.68 -8.78
N LEU A 30 -4.13 -6.68 -7.51
CA LEU A 30 -3.85 -7.80 -6.62
C LEU A 30 -4.65 -9.06 -7.01
N ASN A 31 -5.91 -8.93 -7.45
CA ASN A 31 -6.66 -10.07 -7.97
C ASN A 31 -5.97 -10.68 -9.21
N LYS A 32 -5.45 -9.84 -10.12
CA LYS A 32 -4.66 -10.32 -11.28
C LYS A 32 -3.33 -10.97 -10.86
N SER A 33 -2.62 -10.40 -9.90
CA SER A 33 -1.32 -10.91 -9.44
C SER A 33 -1.42 -12.26 -8.74
N PHE A 34 -2.48 -12.48 -7.98
CA PHE A 34 -2.67 -13.72 -7.22
C PHE A 34 -3.46 -14.79 -7.99
N GLY A 35 -4.26 -14.41 -8.99
CA GLY A 35 -5.03 -15.36 -9.80
C GLY A 35 -6.34 -15.82 -9.16
N TRP A 36 -6.82 -15.10 -8.15
CA TRP A 36 -8.15 -15.29 -7.58
C TRP A 36 -8.81 -13.95 -7.28
N GLU A 37 -10.14 -13.95 -7.22
CA GLU A 37 -10.94 -12.75 -6.99
C GLU A 37 -11.19 -12.54 -5.50
N THR A 38 -10.70 -11.43 -4.96
CA THR A 38 -11.16 -10.89 -3.67
C THR A 38 -12.31 -9.90 -3.94
N PRO A 39 -13.46 -10.05 -3.27
CA PRO A 39 -14.55 -9.08 -3.31
C PRO A 39 -14.10 -7.67 -2.94
N ILE A 40 -14.63 -6.65 -3.61
CA ILE A 40 -14.18 -5.26 -3.44
C ILE A 40 -14.43 -4.72 -2.02
N ASP A 41 -15.47 -5.19 -1.34
CA ASP A 41 -15.78 -4.85 0.05
C ASP A 41 -14.74 -5.43 1.02
N GLU A 42 -14.27 -6.65 0.79
CA GLU A 42 -13.17 -7.25 1.54
C GLU A 42 -11.86 -6.46 1.29
N ARG A 43 -11.57 -6.11 0.03
CA ARG A 43 -10.43 -5.26 -0.32
C ARG A 43 -10.51 -3.89 0.35
N GLN A 44 -11.69 -3.29 0.40
CA GLN A 44 -11.91 -2.00 1.04
C GLN A 44 -11.58 -2.06 2.53
N ARG A 45 -11.98 -3.13 3.23
CA ARG A 45 -11.67 -3.31 4.66
C ARG A 45 -10.17 -3.47 4.89
N TRP A 46 -9.48 -4.25 4.05
CA TRP A 46 -8.02 -4.36 4.08
C TRP A 46 -7.35 -2.99 3.85
N LEU A 47 -7.79 -2.25 2.84
CA LEU A 47 -7.22 -0.95 2.50
C LEU A 47 -7.42 0.08 3.63
N GLN A 48 -8.61 0.12 4.23
CA GLN A 48 -8.89 0.96 5.40
C GLN A 48 -7.94 0.64 6.55
N TRP A 49 -7.71 -0.64 6.83
CA TRP A 49 -6.75 -1.08 7.85
C TRP A 49 -5.33 -0.63 7.51
N THR A 50 -4.87 -0.84 6.28
CA THR A 50 -3.53 -0.46 5.82
C THR A 50 -3.30 1.04 5.94
N VAL A 51 -4.26 1.87 5.52
CA VAL A 51 -4.17 3.34 5.59
C VAL A 51 -4.12 3.82 7.04
N LEU A 52 -4.99 3.30 7.92
CA LEU A 52 -4.96 3.61 9.35
C LEU A 52 -3.64 3.16 10.00
N GLY A 53 -3.10 2.03 9.56
CA GLY A 53 -1.86 1.46 10.07
C GLY A 53 -0.67 2.41 10.00
N TYR A 54 -0.54 3.22 8.94
CA TYR A 54 0.59 4.14 8.79
C TYR A 54 0.71 5.14 9.95
N GLU A 55 -0.41 5.69 10.41
CA GLU A 55 -0.46 6.58 11.56
C GLU A 55 -0.25 5.80 12.86
N MET A 56 -1.00 4.70 13.04
CA MET A 56 -1.00 3.92 14.27
C MET A 56 0.39 3.32 14.59
N PHE A 57 1.09 2.77 13.60
CA PHE A 57 2.43 2.22 13.81
C PHE A 57 3.45 3.30 14.16
N SER A 58 3.33 4.49 13.57
CA SER A 58 4.19 5.64 13.93
C SER A 58 3.93 6.09 15.37
N MET A 59 2.67 6.16 15.81
CA MET A 59 2.30 6.52 17.18
C MET A 59 2.79 5.50 18.22
N LEU A 60 2.80 4.22 17.86
CA LEU A 60 3.18 3.12 18.75
C LEU A 60 4.68 2.80 18.71
N GLU A 61 5.47 3.58 17.96
CA GLU A 61 6.91 3.33 17.72
C GLU A 61 7.18 1.88 17.25
N GLN A 62 6.27 1.34 16.43
CA GLN A 62 6.36 0.01 15.85
C GLN A 62 7.04 0.05 14.48
N PRO A 63 7.59 -1.08 14.00
CA PRO A 63 8.03 -1.16 12.61
C PRO A 63 6.92 -0.77 11.64
N HIS A 64 7.28 -0.11 10.54
CA HIS A 64 6.35 0.37 9.53
C HIS A 64 5.87 -0.78 8.64
N TYR A 65 4.96 -1.57 9.19
CA TYR A 65 4.27 -2.61 8.45
C TYR A 65 3.22 -2.02 7.50
N GLY A 66 2.82 -2.85 6.54
CA GLY A 66 1.80 -2.53 5.57
C GLY A 66 2.36 -2.28 4.19
N GLU A 67 1.48 -2.46 3.23
CA GLU A 67 1.75 -2.31 1.81
C GLU A 67 1.82 -0.83 1.41
N ARG A 68 2.54 -0.54 0.34
CA ARG A 68 2.69 0.77 -0.29
C ARG A 68 2.47 0.62 -1.78
N ALA A 69 1.83 1.61 -2.40
CA ALA A 69 1.60 1.62 -3.83
C ALA A 69 2.93 1.77 -4.58
N ILE A 70 3.12 0.94 -5.59
CA ILE A 70 4.18 1.10 -6.59
C ILE A 70 3.58 1.87 -7.76
N VAL A 71 4.09 3.06 -8.04
CA VAL A 71 3.54 3.98 -9.04
C VAL A 71 4.57 4.26 -10.13
N ILE A 72 4.20 4.18 -11.41
CA ILE A 72 5.04 4.63 -12.52
C ILE A 72 5.15 6.16 -12.46
N LYS A 73 6.37 6.69 -12.36
CA LYS A 73 6.62 8.13 -12.19
C LYS A 73 6.08 8.97 -13.34
N GLU A 74 6.21 8.48 -14.57
CA GLU A 74 5.80 9.20 -15.79
C GLU A 74 4.27 9.33 -15.92
N THR A 75 3.53 8.28 -15.58
CA THR A 75 2.07 8.22 -15.84
C THR A 75 1.22 8.41 -14.60
N GLY A 76 1.79 8.22 -13.41
CA GLY A 76 1.02 8.16 -12.15
C GLY A 76 0.25 6.86 -11.96
N GLU A 77 0.43 5.87 -12.85
CA GLU A 77 -0.27 4.59 -12.79
C GLU A 77 0.25 3.70 -11.65
N ILE A 78 -0.66 3.15 -10.85
CA ILE A 78 -0.32 2.12 -9.87
C ILE A 78 -0.11 0.79 -10.60
N ILE A 79 1.02 0.14 -10.38
CA ILE A 79 1.37 -1.13 -11.03
C ILE A 79 1.57 -2.28 -10.04
N GLY A 80 1.44 -2.02 -8.75
CA GLY A 80 1.69 -3.03 -7.74
C GLY A 80 1.64 -2.47 -6.32
N ALA A 81 1.92 -3.36 -5.38
CA ALA A 81 2.13 -3.04 -3.99
C ALA A 81 3.40 -3.71 -3.47
N VAL A 82 4.12 -3.04 -2.58
CA VAL A 82 5.28 -3.59 -1.86
C VAL A 82 5.22 -3.13 -0.41
N GLY A 83 5.62 -3.98 0.53
CA GLY A 83 5.53 -3.63 1.94
C GLY A 83 6.38 -4.52 2.81
N ILE A 84 6.36 -4.20 4.11
CA ILE A 84 6.93 -5.03 5.15
C ILE A 84 5.76 -5.68 5.88
N VAL A 85 5.86 -6.99 6.11
CA VAL A 85 4.88 -7.74 6.90
C VAL A 85 5.59 -8.41 8.08
N PRO A 86 4.92 -8.54 9.24
CA PRO A 86 5.43 -9.38 10.31
C PRO A 86 5.59 -10.82 9.82
N TYR A 87 6.70 -11.46 10.15
CA TYR A 87 6.90 -12.90 9.97
C TYR A 87 6.92 -13.56 11.34
N LEU A 88 6.23 -14.70 11.46
CA LEU A 88 6.17 -15.52 12.69
C LEU A 88 7.25 -16.60 12.68
#